data_AF-A0A929SH12-F1
#
_entry.id   AF-A0A929SH12-F1
#
_cell.length_a   1.000
_cell.length_b   1.000
_cell.length_c   1.000
_cell.angle_alpha   90.00
_cell.angle_beta   90.00
_cell.angle_gamma   90.00
#
_symmetry.space_group_name_H-M   'P 1'
#
loop_
_entity.id
_entity.type
_entity.pdbx_description
1 polymer ?
#
loop_
_entity_poly.entity_id
_entity_poly.type
_entity_poly.pdbx_seq_one_letter_code
_entity_poly.pdbx_strand_id
1 'polypeptide(L)' 'MKRIFAIIVLLFILASLLHFLYTAFTGGSKESLLADLFLLMIVPSVFYILQWITNLIRKD' A
#
# COMPACT_ATOMS: atom_id res chain seq x y z
N MET A 1 -15.70 6.35 -9.05
CA MET A 1 -14.77 5.34 -9.59
C MET A 1 -13.32 5.63 -9.20
N LYS A 2 -12.64 6.60 -9.82
CA LYS A 2 -11.19 6.84 -9.60
C LYS A 2 -10.82 7.22 -8.15
N ARG A 3 -11.61 8.10 -7.52
CA ARG A 3 -11.45 8.50 -6.10
C ARG A 3 -11.67 7.34 -5.12
N ILE A 4 -12.61 6.45 -5.41
CA ILE A 4 -12.91 5.29 -4.55
C ILE A 4 -11.72 4.34 -4.54
N PHE A 5 -11.11 4.07 -5.71
CA PHE A 5 -9.88 3.28 -5.80
C PHE A 5 -8.72 3.89 -5.00
N ALA A 6 -8.51 5.21 -5.10
CA ALA A 6 -7.48 5.89 -4.31
C ALA A 6 -7.73 5.79 -2.80
N ILE A 7 -8.99 5.95 -2.36
CA ILE A 7 -9.37 5.80 -0.95
C ILE A 7 -9.12 4.36 -0.47
N ILE A 8 -9.49 3.35 -1.26
CA ILE A 8 -9.26 1.94 -0.93
C ILE A 8 -7.77 1.65 -0.77
N VAL A 9 -6.92 2.16 -1.67
CA VAL A 9 -5.47 1.96 -1.56
C VAL A 9 -4.89 2.67 -0.35
N LEU A 10 -5.35 3.88 -0.04
CA LEU A 10 -4.93 4.59 1.18
C LEU A 10 -5.32 3.83 2.45
N LEU A 11 -6.53 3.29 2.51
CA LEU A 11 -6.99 2.46 3.62
C LEU A 11 -6.17 1.17 3.75
N PHE A 12 -5.83 0.54 2.62
CA PHE A 12 -4.97 -0.64 2.59
C PHE A 12 -3.57 -0.34 3.14
N ILE A 13 -2.94 0.74 2.68
CA ILE A 13 -1.62 1.18 3.18
C ILE A 13 -1.69 1.47 4.68
N LEU A 14 -2.74 2.15 5.14
CA LEU A 14 -2.93 2.43 6.56
C LEU A 14 -3.04 1.14 7.39
N ALA A 15 -3.83 0.17 6.93
CA ALA A 15 -3.97 -1.12 7.60
C ALA A 15 -2.64 -1.89 7.65
N SER A 16 -1.89 -1.90 6.55
CA SER A 16 -0.55 -2.51 6.50
C SER A 16 0.44 -1.81 7.43
N LEU A 17 0.39 -0.49 7.56
CA LEU A 17 1.21 0.25 8.52
C LEU A 17 0.85 -0.10 9.97
N LEU A 18 -0.44 -0.18 10.30
CA LEU A 18 -0.88 -0.56 11.64
C LEU A 18 -0.46 -2.00 11.98
N HIS A 19 -0.59 -2.92 11.02
CA HIS A 19 -0.12 -4.29 11.17
C HIS A 19 1.39 -4.32 11.39
N PHE A 20 2.16 -3.66 10.53
CA PHE A 20 3.61 -3.57 10.65
C PHE A 20 4.05 -3.04 12.02
N LEU A 21 3.44 -1.95 12.51
CA LEU A 21 3.72 -1.42 13.85
C LEU A 21 3.42 -2.47 14.91
N TYR A 22 2.22 -3.08 14.87
CA TYR A 22 1.84 -4.11 15.84
C TYR A 22 2.85 -5.25 15.86
N THR A 23 3.24 -5.77 14.71
CA THR A 23 4.21 -6.86 14.57
C THR A 23 5.60 -6.45 15.06
N ALA A 24 6.01 -5.20 14.80
CA ALA A 24 7.31 -4.66 15.24
C ALA A 24 7.39 -4.53 16.76
N PHE A 25 6.31 -4.13 17.42
CA PHE A 25 6.27 -3.95 18.88
C PHE A 25 5.93 -5.23 19.66
N THR A 26 5.32 -6.23 19.03
CA THR A 26 4.99 -7.52 19.67
C THR A 26 6.05 -8.60 19.48
N GLY A 27 7.17 -8.28 18.81
CA GLY A 27 8.27 -9.22 18.58
C GLY A 27 7.98 -10.25 17.48
N GLY A 28 7.18 -9.88 16.48
CA GLY A 28 6.91 -10.72 15.33
C GLY A 28 8.19 -11.07 14.54
N SER A 29 8.12 -12.12 13.74
CA SER A 29 9.29 -12.66 13.05
C SER A 29 9.90 -11.63 12.09
N LYS A 30 11.22 -11.70 11.90
CA LYS A 30 11.95 -10.79 11.00
C LYS A 30 11.42 -10.87 9.57
N GLU A 31 11.02 -12.06 9.15
CA GLU A 31 10.45 -12.35 7.84
C GLU A 31 9.10 -11.63 7.67
N SER A 32 8.27 -11.61 8.73
CA SER A 32 6.99 -10.88 8.71
C SER A 32 7.19 -9.38 8.54
N LEU A 33 8.17 -8.80 9.25
CA LEU A 33 8.48 -7.37 9.14
C LEU A 33 9.03 -7.00 7.76
N LEU A 34 9.88 -7.84 7.18
CA LEU A 34 10.41 -7.64 5.83
C LEU A 34 9.31 -7.75 4.78
N ALA A 35 8.38 -8.69 4.93
CA ALA A 35 7.23 -8.83 4.04
C ALA A 35 6.33 -7.60 4.07
N ASP A 36 6.03 -7.06 5.26
CA ASP A 36 5.24 -5.84 5.42
C ASP A 36 5.94 -4.62 4.82
N LEU A 37 7.25 -4.46 5.03
CA LEU A 37 8.04 -3.39 4.40
C LEU A 37 8.05 -3.50 2.87
N PHE A 38 8.22 -4.72 2.35
CA PHE A 38 8.18 -4.97 0.91
C PHE A 38 6.81 -4.62 0.33
N LEU A 39 5.73 -5.02 1.02
CA LEU A 39 4.36 -4.71 0.64
C LEU A 39 4.12 -3.19 0.62
N LEU A 40 4.55 -2.48 1.66
CA LEU A 40 4.43 -1.02 1.78
C LEU A 40 5.23 -0.27 0.71
N MET A 41 6.33 -0.83 0.21
CA MET A 41 7.07 -0.26 -0.93
C MET A 41 6.40 -0.55 -2.27
N ILE A 42 5.97 -1.78 -2.51
CA ILE A 42 5.57 -2.22 -3.85
C ILE A 42 4.14 -1.79 -4.22
N VAL A 43 3.22 -1.80 -3.25
CA VAL A 43 1.80 -1.49 -3.48
C VAL A 43 1.60 -0.05 -3.99
N PRO A 44 2.24 0.99 -3.43
CA PRO A 44 2.20 2.33 -4.00
C PRO A 44 2.75 2.40 -5.43
N SER A 45 3.85 1.72 -5.71
CA SER A 45 4.47 1.71 -7.05
C SER A 45 3.57 1.07 -8.09
N VAL A 46 3.01 -0.10 -7.80
CA VAL A 46 2.06 -0.80 -8.69
C VAL A 46 0.82 0.06 -8.92
N PHE A 47 0.29 0.68 -7.87
CA PHE A 47 -0.87 1.55 -7.99
C PHE A 47 -0.59 2.77 -8.86
N TYR A 48 0.58 3.39 -8.71
CA TYR A 48 1.00 4.53 -9.55
C TYR A 48 1.13 4.12 -11.03
N ILE A 49 1.77 2.99 -11.31
CA ILE A 49 1.89 2.45 -12.68
C ILE A 49 0.51 2.17 -13.27
N LEU A 50 -0.39 1.55 -12.51
CA LEU A 50 -1.76 1.31 -12.96
C LEU A 50 -2.48 2.61 -13.25
N GLN A 51 -2.38 3.61 -12.39
CA GLN A 51 -2.96 4.93 -12.64
C GLN A 51 -2.42 5.61 -13.89
N TRP A 52 -1.14 5.41 -14.18
CA TRP A 52 -0.48 5.95 -15.37
C TRP A 52 -0.97 5.25 -16.65
N ILE A 53 -0.96 3.91 -16.69
CA ILE A 53 -1.40 3.12 -17.85
C ILE A 53 -2.89 3.37 -18.14
N THR A 54 -3.71 3.46 -17.10
CA THR A 54 -5.17 3.61 -17.25
C THR A 54 -5.61 5.06 -17.44
N ASN A 55 -4.69 6.03 -17.52
CA ASN A 55 -4.99 7.47 -17.54
C ASN A 55 -6.02 7.87 -16.46
N LEU A 56 -5.99 7.20 -15.29
CA LEU A 56 -6.91 7.54 -14.21
C LEU A 56 -6.70 8.99 -13.75
N ILE A 57 -5.47 9.52 -13.83
CA ILE A 57 -5.16 10.90 -13.44
C ILE A 57 -5.18 11.90 -14.61
N ARG A 58 -5.08 11.44 -15.87
CA ARG A 58 -5.10 12.35 -17.03
C ARG A 58 -6.50 12.95 -17.18
N LYS A 59 -6.52 14.28 -17.07
CA LYS A 59 -7.68 15.15 -17.17
C LYS A 59 -7.57 15.83 -18.53
N ASP A 60 -7.84 15.08 -19.59
CA ASP A 60 -8.20 15.70 -20.86
C ASP A 60 -9.66 16.18 -20.75
#